data_AF-A0A2T2WVX2-F1
#
_entry.id   AF-A0A2T2WVX2-F1
#
_cell.length_a   1.000
_cell.length_b   1.000
_cell.length_c   1.000
_cell.angle_alpha   90.00
_cell.angle_beta   90.00
_cell.angle_gamma   90.00
#
_symmetry.space_group_name_H-M   'P 1'
#
loop_
_entity.id
_entity.type
_entity.pdbx_description
1 polymer ?
#
loop_
_entity_poly.entity_id
_entity_poly.type
_entity_poly.pdbx_seq_one_letter_code
_entity_poly.pdbx_strand_id
1 'polypeptide(L)'
;MGVQFAEPWYQDPDVLYFSEGPGCQPFNTERLWKMYRYLHHHGQLYIIETFHHNDWRPIGDVTLAQDMMPIVIGDKNFRGQGLGFRVISLLIRYAQEHLKWSSLVAHKIYVYNAASLRVFTKAGFCITHHAKDDRGLEYVRMELPLQAEKDR
;
A
#
# COMPACT_ATOMS: atom_id res chain seq x y z
N MET A 1 1.35 16.15 13.07
CA MET A 1 1.01 14.90 13.77
C MET A 1 2.24 14.01 13.75
N GLY A 2 2.63 13.41 14.87
CA GLY A 2 3.80 12.51 14.91
C GLY A 2 3.53 11.18 14.22
N VAL A 3 4.56 10.54 13.67
CA VAL A 3 4.46 9.20 13.01
C VAL A 3 4.66 8.04 13.98
N GLN A 4 4.69 8.32 15.29
CA GLN A 4 5.00 7.36 16.36
C GLN A 4 4.03 6.17 16.42
N PHE A 5 2.77 6.37 16.03
CA PHE A 5 1.77 5.29 16.01
C PHE A 5 2.12 4.17 15.02
N ALA A 6 2.88 4.48 13.96
CA ALA A 6 3.29 3.54 12.94
C ALA A 6 4.62 2.84 13.27
N GLU A 7 5.35 3.32 14.28
CA GLU A 7 6.65 2.77 14.67
C GLU A 7 6.59 1.25 14.92
N PRO A 8 5.61 0.70 15.67
CA PRO A 8 5.53 -0.75 15.88
C PRO A 8 5.41 -1.55 14.57
N TRP A 9 4.82 -0.99 13.52
CA TRP A 9 4.65 -1.68 12.23
C TRP A 9 5.99 -1.81 11.50
N TYR A 10 6.83 -0.78 11.54
CA TYR A 10 8.14 -0.77 10.88
C TYR A 10 9.28 -1.29 11.78
N GLN A 11 8.92 -1.84 12.95
CA GLN A 11 9.76 -2.73 13.75
C GLN A 11 9.46 -4.21 13.47
N ASP A 12 8.35 -4.53 12.80
CA ASP A 12 7.97 -5.91 12.45
C ASP A 12 8.80 -6.40 11.25
N PRO A 13 9.59 -7.48 11.40
CA PRO A 13 10.41 -8.02 10.32
C PRO A 13 9.57 -8.48 9.13
N ASP A 14 8.33 -8.93 9.31
CA ASP A 14 7.47 -9.34 8.20
C ASP A 14 7.06 -8.12 7.36
N VAL A 15 6.70 -7.01 8.01
CA VAL A 15 6.37 -5.76 7.28
C VAL A 15 7.56 -5.34 6.44
N LEU A 16 8.74 -5.24 7.04
CA LEU A 16 9.97 -4.84 6.37
C LEU A 16 10.35 -5.80 5.24
N TYR A 17 10.22 -7.10 5.46
CA TYR A 17 10.51 -8.11 4.45
C TYR A 17 9.61 -7.93 3.21
N PHE A 18 8.30 -7.70 3.41
CA PHE A 18 7.35 -7.61 2.31
C PHE A 18 7.27 -6.22 1.65
N SER A 19 7.65 -5.14 2.36
CA SER A 19 7.63 -3.77 1.83
C SER A 19 9.00 -3.29 1.33
N GLU A 20 10.07 -3.60 2.06
CA GLU A 20 11.44 -3.10 1.80
C GLU A 20 12.40 -4.19 1.31
N GLY A 21 12.01 -5.46 1.40
CA GLY A 21 12.82 -6.61 1.00
C GLY A 21 13.74 -7.17 2.09
N PRO A 22 14.38 -8.33 1.82
CA PRO A 22 15.20 -9.04 2.81
C PRO A 22 16.37 -8.19 3.32
N GLY A 23 16.70 -8.37 4.60
CA GLY A 23 17.84 -7.71 5.26
C GLY A 23 17.59 -6.24 5.62
N CYS A 24 16.39 -5.70 5.37
CA CYS A 24 16.07 -4.35 5.77
C CYS A 24 16.04 -4.22 7.31
N GLN A 25 16.76 -3.23 7.83
CA GLN A 25 16.79 -2.94 9.25
C GLN A 25 15.53 -2.19 9.69
N PRO A 26 15.05 -2.40 10.93
CA PRO A 26 13.95 -1.64 11.51
C PRO A 26 14.12 -0.13 11.38
N PHE A 27 13.00 0.56 11.17
CA PHE A 27 13.03 2.00 10.93
C PHE A 27 13.21 2.73 12.24
N ASN A 28 14.25 3.55 12.35
CA ASN A 28 14.29 4.56 13.39
C ASN A 28 13.28 5.68 13.09
N THR A 29 12.99 6.51 14.11
CA THR A 29 12.03 7.62 14.00
C THR A 29 12.35 8.55 12.84
N GLU A 30 13.63 8.84 12.56
CA GLU A 30 14.04 9.73 11.47
C GLU A 30 13.69 9.13 10.09
N ARG A 31 14.00 7.85 9.86
CA ARG A 31 13.68 7.14 8.61
C ARG A 31 12.17 7.06 8.41
N LEU A 32 11.41 6.76 9.47
CA LEU A 32 9.96 6.73 9.42
C LEU A 32 9.38 8.10 9.05
N TRP A 33 9.88 9.17 9.65
CA TRP A 33 9.50 10.55 9.29
C TRP A 33 9.82 10.89 7.83
N LYS A 34 11.00 10.51 7.33
CA LYS A 34 11.36 10.72 5.92
C LYS A 34 10.41 10.00 4.98
N MET A 35 10.08 8.74 5.26
CA MET A 35 9.12 7.95 4.48
C MET A 35 7.74 8.60 4.46
N TYR A 36 7.17 8.93 5.63
CA TYR A 36 5.85 9.55 5.72
C TYR A 36 5.80 10.92 5.04
N ARG A 37 6.86 11.74 5.15
CA ARG A 37 6.94 13.02 4.42
C ARG A 37 6.99 12.82 2.91
N TYR A 38 7.74 11.83 2.44
CA TYR A 38 7.79 11.48 1.02
C TYR A 38 6.40 11.07 0.52
N LEU A 39 5.74 10.13 1.20
CA LEU A 39 4.42 9.62 0.84
C LEU A 39 3.36 10.73 0.83
N HIS A 40 3.33 11.58 1.86
CA HIS A 40 2.40 12.72 1.94
C HIS A 40 2.64 13.76 0.84
N HIS A 41 3.89 13.94 0.39
CA HIS A 41 4.19 14.88 -0.69
C HIS A 41 3.79 14.34 -2.08
N HIS A 42 3.90 13.02 -2.29
CA HIS A 42 3.67 12.41 -3.61
C HIS A 42 2.23 11.90 -3.80
N GLY A 43 1.44 11.76 -2.73
CA GLY A 43 0.07 11.26 -2.83
C GLY A 43 -0.78 11.57 -1.60
N GLN A 44 -2.02 11.07 -1.63
CA GLN A 44 -2.94 11.15 -0.51
C GLN A 44 -2.64 9.99 0.46
N LEU A 45 -2.00 10.31 1.58
CA LEU A 45 -1.67 9.36 2.64
C LEU A 45 -2.85 9.22 3.61
N TYR A 46 -3.30 7.98 3.80
CA TYR A 46 -4.37 7.61 4.72
C TYR A 46 -3.88 6.61 5.77
N ILE A 47 -4.48 6.69 6.95
CA ILE A 47 -4.32 5.69 8.01
C ILE A 47 -5.52 4.76 7.96
N ILE A 48 -5.24 3.45 8.01
CA ILE A 48 -6.27 2.41 8.04
C ILE A 48 -6.58 2.17 9.51
N GLU A 49 -7.83 2.42 9.90
CA GLU A 49 -8.28 2.27 11.28
C GLU A 49 -9.38 1.23 11.40
N THR A 50 -9.43 0.58 12.55
CA THR A 50 -10.56 -0.27 12.96
C THR A 50 -11.21 0.32 14.21
N PHE A 51 -12.53 0.23 14.29
CA PHE A 51 -13.27 0.66 15.46
C PHE A 51 -13.50 -0.53 16.41
N HIS A 52 -12.95 -0.46 17.62
CA HIS A 52 -13.06 -1.53 18.61
C HIS A 52 -13.09 -0.97 20.03
N HIS A 53 -13.98 -1.51 20.88
CA HIS A 53 -14.19 -1.04 22.26
C HIS A 53 -14.38 0.49 22.39
N ASN A 54 -15.20 1.06 21.50
CA ASN A 54 -15.52 2.50 21.49
C ASN A 54 -14.30 3.41 21.21
N ASP A 55 -13.28 2.89 20.51
CA ASP A 55 -12.07 3.62 20.15
C ASP A 55 -11.60 3.26 18.72
N TRP A 56 -11.00 4.23 18.04
CA TRP A 56 -10.40 4.03 16.71
C TRP A 56 -8.94 3.65 16.89
N ARG A 57 -8.54 2.53 16.28
CA ARG A 57 -7.17 2.03 16.38
C ARG A 57 -6.53 1.97 15.00
N PRO A 58 -5.37 2.62 14.80
CA PRO A 58 -4.64 2.51 13.57
C PRO A 58 -4.04 1.10 13.45
N ILE A 59 -4.21 0.49 12.29
CA ILE A 59 -3.74 -0.88 12.00
C ILE A 59 -2.86 -0.94 10.75
N GLY A 60 -2.69 0.18 10.03
CA GLY A 60 -1.91 0.25 8.81
C GLY A 60 -1.98 1.62 8.14
N ASP A 61 -1.35 1.73 6.98
CA ASP A 61 -1.35 2.92 6.15
C ASP A 61 -1.43 2.57 4.67
N VAL A 62 -1.86 3.54 3.87
CA VAL A 62 -1.94 3.45 2.43
C VAL A 62 -1.74 4.82 1.81
N THR A 63 -0.98 4.90 0.72
CA THR A 63 -0.88 6.12 -0.09
C THR A 63 -1.55 5.92 -1.43
N LEU A 64 -2.42 6.85 -1.82
CA LEU A 64 -3.02 6.92 -3.14
C LEU A 64 -2.29 7.96 -3.99
N ALA A 65 -1.55 7.51 -5.00
CA ALA A 65 -1.01 8.32 -6.08
C ALA A 65 -1.33 7.66 -7.43
N GLN A 66 -1.23 8.40 -8.54
CA GLN A 66 -1.48 7.84 -9.87
C GLN A 66 -0.45 6.76 -10.24
N ASP A 67 0.81 6.97 -9.84
CA ASP A 67 1.98 6.19 -10.23
C ASP A 67 2.41 5.16 -9.18
N MET A 68 1.86 5.22 -7.96
CA MET A 68 2.11 4.24 -6.90
C MET A 68 0.95 4.13 -5.89
N MET A 69 0.80 2.95 -5.31
CA MET A 69 -0.17 2.69 -4.23
C MET A 69 0.42 1.78 -3.15
N PRO A 70 1.42 2.23 -2.38
CA PRO A 70 1.95 1.44 -1.27
C PRO A 70 0.88 1.29 -0.17
N ILE A 71 0.75 0.07 0.36
CA ILE A 71 -0.18 -0.27 1.44
C ILE A 71 0.48 -1.24 2.41
N VAL A 72 0.29 -1.01 3.71
CA VAL A 72 0.75 -1.87 4.79
C VAL A 72 -0.41 -2.12 5.76
N ILE A 73 -0.68 -3.39 6.07
CA ILE A 73 -1.45 -3.78 7.26
C ILE A 73 -0.43 -4.09 8.36
N GLY A 74 -0.12 -3.06 9.13
CA GLY A 74 0.95 -3.06 10.12
C GLY A 74 0.67 -3.95 11.32
N ASP A 75 -0.57 -3.98 11.82
CA ASP A 75 -0.96 -4.91 12.88
C ASP A 75 -1.19 -6.32 12.29
N LYS A 76 -0.33 -7.26 12.69
CA LYS A 76 -0.36 -8.66 12.24
C LYS A 76 -1.68 -9.36 12.48
N ASN A 77 -2.43 -8.98 13.53
CA ASN A 77 -3.69 -9.62 13.87
C ASN A 77 -4.75 -9.37 12.78
N PHE A 78 -4.60 -8.31 11.99
CA PHE A 78 -5.55 -7.90 10.95
C PHE A 78 -5.14 -8.33 9.53
N ARG A 79 -3.98 -9.01 9.39
CA ARG A 79 -3.52 -9.57 8.11
C ARG A 79 -4.37 -10.79 7.73
N GLY A 80 -4.50 -11.05 6.42
CA GLY A 80 -5.24 -12.21 5.92
C GLY A 80 -6.77 -12.12 6.02
N GLN A 81 -7.32 -11.03 6.56
CA GLN A 81 -8.77 -10.83 6.75
C GLN A 81 -9.46 -10.07 5.59
N GLY A 82 -8.78 -9.87 4.47
CA GLY A 82 -9.32 -9.15 3.30
C GLY A 82 -9.38 -7.63 3.44
N LEU A 83 -8.81 -7.04 4.50
CA LEU A 83 -8.82 -5.59 4.72
C LEU A 83 -8.05 -4.82 3.64
N GLY A 84 -6.87 -5.30 3.23
CA GLY A 84 -6.10 -4.66 2.16
C GLY A 84 -6.90 -4.55 0.86
N PHE A 85 -7.67 -5.59 0.50
CA PHE A 85 -8.58 -5.55 -0.65
C PHE A 85 -9.70 -4.53 -0.47
N ARG A 86 -10.35 -4.50 0.71
CA ARG A 86 -11.41 -3.52 1.00
C ARG A 86 -10.90 -2.07 0.88
N VAL A 87 -9.71 -1.79 1.41
CA VAL A 87 -9.09 -0.46 1.35
C VAL A 87 -8.74 -0.10 -0.09
N ILE A 88 -8.09 -0.98 -0.84
CA ILE A 88 -7.74 -0.74 -2.25
C ILE A 88 -9.01 -0.52 -3.09
N SER A 89 -10.05 -1.34 -2.94
CA SER A 89 -11.32 -1.15 -3.66
C SER A 89 -12.02 0.18 -3.35
N LEU A 90 -11.91 0.67 -2.11
CA LEU A 90 -12.41 2.00 -1.74
C LEU A 90 -11.63 3.09 -2.49
N LEU A 91 -10.30 3.02 -2.48
CA LEU A 91 -9.44 4.02 -3.10
C LEU A 91 -9.51 4.01 -4.64
N ILE A 92 -9.72 2.85 -5.26
CA ILE A 92 -9.99 2.73 -6.70
C ILE A 92 -11.26 3.51 -7.06
N ARG A 93 -12.37 3.26 -6.34
CA ARG A 93 -13.63 4.00 -6.55
C ARG A 93 -13.44 5.48 -6.32
N TYR A 94 -12.75 5.87 -5.26
CA TYR A 94 -12.45 7.27 -4.99
C TYR A 94 -11.65 7.94 -6.13
N ALA A 95 -10.61 7.27 -6.62
CA ALA A 95 -9.80 7.75 -7.75
C ALA A 95 -10.62 7.89 -9.04
N GLN A 96 -11.52 6.94 -9.31
CA GLN A 96 -12.37 6.94 -10.50
C GLN A 96 -13.50 7.98 -10.41
N GLU A 97 -14.25 7.99 -9.31
CA GLU A 97 -15.48 8.77 -9.15
C GLU A 97 -15.19 10.23 -8.81
N HIS A 98 -14.18 10.50 -7.99
CA HIS A 98 -13.90 11.86 -7.48
C HIS A 98 -12.66 12.50 -8.09
N LEU A 99 -11.57 11.75 -8.28
CA LEU A 99 -10.35 12.29 -8.87
C LEU A 99 -10.34 12.23 -10.41
N LYS A 100 -11.28 11.46 -11.00
CA LYS A 100 -11.41 11.24 -12.44
C LYS A 100 -10.10 10.78 -13.10
N TRP A 101 -9.32 9.96 -12.38
CA TRP A 101 -8.09 9.39 -12.91
C TRP A 101 -8.39 8.32 -13.95
N SER A 102 -7.54 8.20 -14.96
CA SER A 102 -7.68 7.24 -16.06
C SER A 102 -7.02 5.89 -15.76
N SER A 103 -6.11 5.84 -14.79
CA SER A 103 -5.46 4.61 -14.36
C SER A 103 -4.85 4.75 -12.96
N LEU A 104 -4.47 3.60 -12.40
CA LEU A 104 -3.69 3.47 -11.18
C LEU A 104 -2.52 2.52 -11.41
N VAL A 105 -1.44 2.73 -10.67
CA VAL A 105 -0.25 1.90 -10.73
C VAL A 105 0.15 1.42 -9.34
N ALA A 106 0.43 0.12 -9.23
CA ALA A 106 1.21 -0.45 -8.14
C ALA A 106 2.65 -0.61 -8.64
N HIS A 107 3.51 0.36 -8.30
CA HIS A 107 4.81 0.56 -8.94
C HIS A 107 5.75 -0.63 -8.78
N LYS A 108 5.84 -1.16 -7.56
CA LYS A 108 6.78 -2.21 -7.19
C LYS A 108 6.16 -3.15 -6.17
N ILE A 109 5.84 -4.37 -6.61
CA ILE A 109 5.44 -5.47 -5.73
C ILE A 109 6.45 -6.60 -5.93
N TYR A 110 7.16 -6.98 -4.87
CA TYR A 110 8.08 -8.11 -4.94
C TYR A 110 7.36 -9.40 -5.35
N VAL A 111 7.96 -10.19 -6.22
CA VAL A 111 7.34 -11.42 -6.77
C VAL A 111 7.01 -12.43 -5.66
N TYR A 112 7.81 -12.47 -4.60
CA TYR A 112 7.55 -13.32 -3.43
C TYR A 112 6.44 -12.78 -2.51
N ASN A 113 5.97 -11.55 -2.68
CA ASN A 113 4.86 -10.98 -1.91
C ASN A 113 3.51 -11.43 -2.48
N ALA A 114 3.24 -12.74 -2.34
CA ALA A 114 2.03 -13.37 -2.87
C ALA A 114 0.74 -12.77 -2.29
N ALA A 115 0.78 -12.23 -1.06
CA ALA A 115 -0.37 -11.58 -0.45
C ALA A 115 -0.75 -10.28 -1.20
N SER A 116 0.23 -9.40 -1.45
CA SER A 116 0.00 -8.16 -2.19
C SER A 116 -0.42 -8.43 -3.63
N LEU A 117 0.26 -9.37 -4.32
CA LEU A 117 -0.11 -9.79 -5.68
C LEU A 117 -1.58 -10.24 -5.75
N ARG A 118 -2.02 -11.11 -4.83
CA ARG A 118 -3.43 -11.55 -4.80
C ARG A 118 -4.39 -10.38 -4.58
N VAL A 119 -4.05 -9.44 -3.71
CA VAL A 119 -4.90 -8.28 -3.42
C VAL A 119 -5.06 -7.40 -4.65
N PHE A 120 -3.95 -7.02 -5.30
CA PHE A 120 -3.98 -6.17 -6.49
C PHE A 120 -4.63 -6.87 -7.69
N THR A 121 -4.30 -8.14 -7.95
CA THR A 121 -4.96 -8.93 -9.00
C THR A 121 -6.46 -9.03 -8.77
N LYS A 122 -6.90 -9.31 -7.53
CA LYS A 122 -8.34 -9.37 -7.19
C LYS A 122 -9.02 -8.01 -7.39
N ALA A 123 -8.29 -6.91 -7.20
CA ALA A 123 -8.78 -5.56 -7.43
C ALA A 123 -8.78 -5.14 -8.92
N GLY A 124 -8.36 -6.03 -9.83
CA GLY A 124 -8.39 -5.79 -11.28
C GLY A 124 -7.09 -5.26 -11.88
N PHE A 125 -6.03 -5.13 -11.08
CA PHE A 125 -4.72 -4.76 -11.62
C PHE A 125 -4.12 -5.92 -12.42
N CYS A 126 -3.45 -5.59 -13.52
CA CYS A 126 -2.72 -6.54 -14.36
C CYS A 126 -1.22 -6.26 -14.28
N ILE A 127 -0.39 -7.30 -14.28
CA ILE A 127 1.07 -7.14 -14.39
C ILE A 127 1.40 -6.56 -15.77
N THR A 128 2.16 -5.47 -15.80
CA THR A 128 2.59 -4.81 -17.04
C THR A 128 4.10 -4.85 -17.22
N HIS A 129 4.87 -5.06 -16.15
CA HIS A 129 6.32 -5.11 -16.21
C HIS A 129 6.90 -6.06 -15.16
N HIS A 130 8.01 -6.71 -15.51
CA HIS A 130 8.85 -7.50 -14.62
C HIS A 130 10.26 -6.89 -14.63
N ALA A 131 10.84 -6.71 -13.44
CA ALA A 131 12.18 -6.14 -13.30
C ALA A 131 12.88 -6.68 -12.05
N LYS A 132 14.15 -6.32 -11.90
CA LYS A 132 14.96 -6.53 -10.69
C LYS A 132 15.34 -5.17 -10.11
N ASP A 133 15.36 -5.06 -8.80
CA ASP A 133 15.91 -3.87 -8.14
C ASP A 133 17.44 -3.91 -8.07
N ASP A 134 18.03 -2.88 -7.48
CA ASP A 134 19.48 -2.73 -7.28
C ASP A 134 20.13 -3.88 -6.50
N ARG A 135 19.35 -4.61 -5.69
CA ARG A 135 19.76 -5.81 -4.95
C ARG A 135 19.48 -7.10 -5.71
N GLY A 136 19.00 -7.03 -6.95
CA GLY A 136 18.66 -8.18 -7.78
C GLY A 136 17.33 -8.85 -7.43
N LEU A 137 16.50 -8.24 -6.56
CA LEU A 137 15.22 -8.81 -6.14
C LEU A 137 14.17 -8.58 -7.22
N GLU A 138 13.48 -9.65 -7.60
CA GLU A 138 12.44 -9.59 -8.62
C GLU A 138 11.17 -8.91 -8.09
N TYR A 139 10.66 -7.98 -8.87
CA TYR A 139 9.39 -7.30 -8.63
C TYR A 139 8.60 -7.14 -9.92
N VAL A 140 7.31 -6.91 -9.75
CA VAL A 140 6.40 -6.54 -10.83
C VAL A 140 5.84 -5.15 -10.62
N ARG A 141 5.55 -4.49 -11.73
CA ARG A 141 4.65 -3.35 -11.80
C ARG A 141 3.29 -3.83 -12.24
N MET A 142 2.24 -3.37 -11.59
CA MET A 142 0.86 -3.66 -11.99
C MET A 142 0.10 -2.38 -12.28
N GLU A 143 -0.81 -2.41 -13.24
CA GLU A 143 -1.63 -1.27 -13.64
C GLU A 143 -3.10 -1.64 -13.73
N LEU A 144 -3.96 -0.69 -13.39
CA LEU A 144 -5.41 -0.78 -13.52
C LEU A 144 -5.90 0.42 -14.34
N PRO A 145 -6.36 0.21 -15.58
CA PRO A 145 -7.10 1.22 -16.32
C PRO A 145 -8.46 1.48 -15.63
N LEU A 146 -8.73 2.74 -15.30
CA LEU A 146 -10.00 3.20 -14.76
C LEU A 146 -10.82 3.73 -15.94
N GLN A 147 -11.75 2.92 -16.44
CA GLN A 147 -12.66 3.39 -17.47
C GLN A 147 -13.55 4.49 -16.87
N ALA A 148 -13.73 5.60 -17.59
CA ALA A 148 -14.88 6.45 -17.32
C ALA A 148 -16.14 5.61 -17.56
N GLU A 149 -17.07 5.60 -16.62
CA GLU A 149 -18.40 5.04 -16.89
C GLU A 149 -18.91 5.66 -18.19
N LYS A 150 -19.15 4.82 -19.20
CA LYS A 150 -20.05 5.20 -20.27
C LYS A 150 -21.41 5.22 -19.59
N ASP A 151 -21.95 6.42 -19.39
CA ASP A 151 -23.32 6.65 -18.93
C ASP A 151 -24.25 5.61 -19.57
N ARG A 152 -24.84 4.76 -18.73
CA ARG A 152 -25.90 3.82 -19.11
C ARG A 152 -27.26 4.46 -18.89
#